data_AF-A0A7C4SKP5-F1
#
_entry.id   AF-A0A7C4SKP5-F1
#
_cell.length_a   1.000
_cell.length_b   1.000
_cell.length_c   1.000
_cell.angle_alpha   90.00
_cell.angle_beta   90.00
_cell.angle_gamma   90.00
#
_symmetry.space_group_name_H-M   'P 1'
#
loop_
_entity.id
_entity.type
_entity.pdbx_description
1 polymer ?
#
loop_
_entity_poly.entity_id
_entity_poly.type
_entity_poly.pdbx_seq_one_letter_code
_entity_poly.pdbx_strand_id
1 'polypeptide(L)'
;MQKMLIEFAGYRRLAIDLHRNRELLDELYDILIDRTKVICEIASESPIELVWCGDNVNGIVLGPRVFEKYHLPVYRYMSKLFEKNGKTFIVHMDGKLNCLKHLIPVSGIKVMEAFTPPPMGALPLREARSVWGEDIKIWINFPESILLNEESYVKQYMLNLLEEISFEKGFLIGITEDIAPGYEGRLKVVAKILNREN
;
A
#
# COMPACT_ATOMS: atom_id res chain seq x y z
N MET A 1 -2.27 13.92 -3.87
CA MET A 1 -1.60 14.28 -2.59
C MET A 1 -0.20 13.73 -2.47
N GLN A 2 0.04 12.43 -2.73
CA GLN A 2 1.38 11.84 -2.54
C GLN A 2 2.47 12.53 -3.35
N LYS A 3 2.19 12.86 -4.61
CA LYS A 3 3.12 13.64 -5.44
C LYS A 3 3.51 14.97 -4.79
N MET A 4 2.54 15.72 -4.23
CA MET A 4 2.83 16.96 -3.49
C MET A 4 3.67 16.70 -2.24
N LEU A 5 3.41 15.61 -1.53
CA LEU A 5 4.18 15.22 -0.35
C LEU A 5 5.64 14.89 -0.72
N ILE A 6 5.85 14.04 -1.73
CA ILE A 6 7.14 13.42 -2.02
C ILE A 6 8.01 14.32 -2.91
N GLU A 7 7.44 14.92 -3.95
CA GLU A 7 8.20 15.60 -5.00
C GLU A 7 8.25 17.13 -4.84
N PHE A 8 7.26 17.74 -4.19
CA PHE A 8 7.13 19.21 -4.17
C PHE A 8 7.37 19.85 -2.79
N ALA A 9 6.65 19.40 -1.77
CA ALA A 9 6.54 20.13 -0.50
C ALA A 9 7.28 19.46 0.66
N GLY A 10 7.33 18.12 0.69
CA GLY A 10 7.74 17.39 1.90
C GLY A 10 6.71 17.51 3.03
N TYR A 11 6.92 16.73 4.09
CA TYR A 11 5.99 16.63 5.23
C TYR A 11 5.65 17.98 5.86
N ARG A 12 6.68 18.78 6.18
CA ARG A 12 6.50 20.04 6.92
C ARG A 12 5.68 21.05 6.14
N ARG A 13 6.02 21.28 4.87
CA ARG A 13 5.34 22.31 4.06
C ARG A 13 3.91 21.89 3.74
N LEU A 14 3.70 20.62 3.38
CA LEU A 14 2.36 20.09 3.13
C LEU A 14 1.46 20.25 4.36
N ALA A 15 1.97 19.93 5.56
CA ALA A 15 1.22 20.10 6.80
C ALA A 15 0.83 21.57 7.05
N ILE A 16 1.74 22.53 6.78
CA ILE A 16 1.43 23.96 6.91
C ILE A 16 0.37 24.38 5.90
N ASP A 17 0.53 24.01 4.63
CA ASP A 17 -0.34 24.44 3.54
C ASP A 17 -1.76 23.85 3.68
N LEU A 18 -1.89 22.61 4.16
CA LEU A 18 -3.18 21.98 4.47
C LEU A 18 -4.04 22.79 5.45
N HIS A 19 -3.40 23.58 6.32
CA HIS A 19 -4.05 24.40 7.34
C HIS A 19 -4.09 25.89 7.00
N ARG A 20 -3.06 26.43 6.34
CA ARG A 20 -2.88 27.88 6.13
C ARG A 20 -3.07 28.34 4.70
N ASN A 21 -2.85 27.46 3.72
CA ASN A 21 -2.88 27.80 2.28
C ASN A 21 -3.75 26.81 1.51
N ARG A 22 -4.91 26.45 2.08
CA ARG A 22 -5.74 25.35 1.58
C ARG A 22 -6.24 25.57 0.15
N GLU A 23 -6.58 26.81 -0.23
CA GLU A 23 -7.04 27.12 -1.59
C GLU A 23 -5.96 26.84 -2.64
N LEU A 24 -4.73 27.33 -2.42
CA LEU A 24 -3.60 27.06 -3.31
C LEU A 24 -3.23 25.57 -3.36
N LEU A 25 -3.33 24.87 -2.23
CA LEU A 25 -3.11 23.42 -2.18
C LEU A 25 -4.17 22.66 -2.98
N ASP A 26 -5.44 23.05 -2.85
CA ASP A 26 -6.56 22.44 -3.56
C ASP A 26 -6.45 22.70 -5.08
N GLU A 27 -6.06 23.91 -5.49
CA GLU A 27 -5.82 24.24 -6.91
C GLU A 27 -4.68 23.39 -7.51
N LEU A 28 -3.54 23.29 -6.81
CA LEU A 28 -2.44 22.42 -7.26
C LEU A 28 -2.88 20.95 -7.29
N TYR A 29 -3.64 20.50 -6.30
CA TYR A 29 -4.19 19.15 -6.26
C TYR A 29 -5.05 18.87 -7.49
N ASP A 30 -5.98 19.75 -7.84
CA ASP A 30 -6.88 19.57 -8.97
C ASP A 30 -6.13 19.47 -10.30
N ILE A 31 -5.13 20.34 -10.51
CA ILE A 31 -4.25 20.27 -11.70
C ILE A 31 -3.52 18.92 -11.77
N LEU A 32 -3.00 18.43 -10.66
CA LEU A 32 -2.31 17.14 -10.61
C LEU A 32 -3.27 15.97 -10.87
N ILE A 33 -4.50 16.02 -10.36
CA ILE A 33 -5.51 15.00 -10.59
C ILE A 33 -5.93 14.96 -12.06
N ASP A 34 -6.13 16.11 -12.70
CA ASP A 34 -6.49 16.13 -14.12
C ASP A 34 -5.39 15.51 -14.99
N ARG A 35 -4.11 15.76 -14.68
CA ARG A 35 -3.00 15.07 -15.34
C ARG A 35 -2.96 13.57 -15.03
N THR A 36 -3.28 13.19 -13.80
CA THR A 36 -3.34 11.78 -13.38
C THR A 36 -4.43 11.03 -14.13
N LYS A 37 -5.60 11.63 -14.34
CA LYS A 37 -6.71 11.03 -15.10
C LYS A 37 -6.30 10.72 -16.54
N VAL A 38 -5.60 11.63 -17.23
CA VAL A 38 -5.08 11.39 -18.59
C VAL A 38 -4.13 10.19 -18.61
N ILE A 39 -3.22 10.08 -17.64
CA ILE A 39 -2.31 8.93 -17.52
C ILE A 39 -3.11 7.64 -17.29
N CYS A 40 -4.15 7.68 -16.44
CA CYS A 40 -4.99 6.53 -16.17
C CYS A 40 -5.79 6.08 -17.40
N GLU A 41 -6.30 7.01 -18.21
CA GLU A 41 -7.00 6.71 -19.46
C GLU A 41 -6.08 5.98 -20.44
N ILE A 42 -4.88 6.51 -20.66
CA ILE A 42 -3.86 5.86 -21.51
C ILE A 42 -3.53 4.46 -20.98
N ALA A 43 -3.28 4.34 -19.67
CA ALA A 43 -3.00 3.05 -19.04
C ALA A 43 -4.17 2.08 -19.20
N SER A 44 -5.43 2.58 -19.14
CA SER A 44 -6.64 1.78 -19.26
C SER A 44 -6.91 1.22 -20.66
N GLU A 45 -6.36 1.85 -21.70
CA GLU A 45 -6.47 1.37 -23.08
C GLU A 45 -5.27 0.52 -23.53
N SER A 46 -4.18 0.55 -22.75
CA SER A 46 -2.97 -0.21 -23.05
C SER A 46 -3.17 -1.73 -22.86
N PRO A 47 -2.27 -2.60 -23.37
CA PRO A 47 -2.39 -4.05 -23.19
C PRO A 47 -1.99 -4.55 -21.79
N ILE A 48 -1.64 -3.67 -20.84
CA ILE A 48 -1.19 -4.07 -19.50
C ILE A 48 -2.33 -4.67 -18.68
N GLU A 49 -2.03 -5.67 -17.86
CA GLU A 49 -3.03 -6.33 -16.99
C GLU A 49 -3.06 -5.73 -15.59
N LEU A 50 -1.91 -5.26 -15.11
CA LEU A 50 -1.72 -4.71 -13.77
C LEU A 50 -1.37 -3.23 -13.86
N VAL A 51 -2.07 -2.39 -13.10
CA VAL A 51 -1.75 -0.98 -12.93
C VAL A 51 -1.38 -0.75 -11.48
N TRP A 52 -0.12 -0.42 -11.25
CA TRP A 52 0.42 -0.16 -9.92
C TRP A 52 0.50 1.34 -9.64
N CYS A 53 -0.04 1.76 -8.49
CA CYS A 53 0.02 3.13 -7.98
C CYS A 53 0.95 3.17 -6.76
N GLY A 54 2.17 3.70 -6.97
CA GLY A 54 3.20 3.87 -5.95
C GLY A 54 2.94 5.04 -5.00
N ASP A 55 1.78 5.03 -4.33
CA ASP A 55 1.46 5.99 -3.28
C ASP A 55 2.11 5.57 -1.95
N ASN A 56 2.67 6.47 -1.14
CA ASN A 56 3.15 6.14 0.22
C ASN A 56 2.11 6.54 1.27
N VAL A 57 1.00 5.82 1.32
CA VAL A 57 -0.11 6.14 2.24
C VAL A 57 0.29 5.87 3.69
N ASN A 58 0.43 6.94 4.47
CA ASN A 58 0.66 6.84 5.91
C ASN A 58 -0.42 7.56 6.72
N GLY A 59 -1.14 6.77 7.53
CA GLY A 59 -2.24 7.26 8.36
C GLY A 59 -1.83 8.27 9.44
N ILE A 60 -0.56 8.31 9.85
CA ILE A 60 -0.06 9.36 10.76
C ILE A 60 -0.04 10.73 10.07
N VAL A 61 0.27 10.76 8.78
CA VAL A 61 0.50 12.00 8.02
C VAL A 61 -0.80 12.52 7.43
N LEU A 62 -1.60 11.61 6.87
CA LEU A 62 -2.85 11.97 6.21
C LEU A 62 -4.01 12.01 7.22
N GLY A 63 -4.13 10.98 8.06
CA GLY A 63 -5.33 10.74 8.85
C GLY A 63 -6.61 10.56 7.99
N PRO A 64 -7.74 10.21 8.63
CA PRO A 64 -8.99 9.92 7.93
C PRO A 64 -9.49 11.09 7.07
N ARG A 65 -9.47 12.32 7.59
CA ARG A 65 -10.03 13.51 6.93
C ARG A 65 -9.33 13.86 5.62
N VAL A 66 -7.99 13.77 5.57
CA VAL A 66 -7.24 14.05 4.34
C VAL A 66 -7.44 12.91 3.35
N PHE A 67 -7.41 11.65 3.82
CA PHE A 67 -7.65 10.49 2.97
C PHE A 67 -9.03 10.55 2.31
N GLU A 68 -10.09 10.82 3.07
CA GLU A 68 -11.47 10.96 2.56
C GLU A 68 -11.59 12.07 1.51
N LYS A 69 -10.97 13.24 1.76
CA LYS A 69 -11.07 14.37 0.83
C LYS A 69 -10.28 14.13 -0.45
N TYR A 70 -9.05 13.63 -0.34
CA TYR A 70 -8.09 13.73 -1.44
C TYR A 70 -7.64 12.39 -2.04
N HIS A 71 -7.85 11.26 -1.37
CA HIS A 71 -7.47 9.94 -1.88
C HIS A 71 -8.70 9.15 -2.30
N LEU A 72 -9.74 9.13 -1.45
CA LEU A 72 -10.94 8.34 -1.67
C LEU A 72 -11.63 8.59 -3.02
N PRO A 73 -11.83 9.84 -3.50
CA PRO A 73 -12.48 10.08 -4.78
C PRO A 73 -11.65 9.58 -5.97
N VAL A 74 -10.33 9.74 -5.89
CA VAL A 74 -9.38 9.37 -6.96
C VAL A 74 -9.24 7.86 -7.05
N TYR A 75 -9.10 7.17 -5.92
CA TYR A 75 -9.09 5.71 -5.89
C TYR A 75 -10.39 5.12 -6.42
N ARG A 76 -11.56 5.68 -6.06
CA ARG A 76 -12.85 5.25 -6.64
C ARG A 76 -12.90 5.42 -8.15
N TYR A 77 -12.38 6.53 -8.66
CA TYR A 77 -12.29 6.78 -10.09
C TYR A 77 -11.38 5.73 -10.77
N MET A 78 -10.16 5.56 -10.27
CA MET A 78 -9.16 4.65 -10.83
C MET A 78 -9.63 3.19 -10.76
N SER A 79 -10.14 2.74 -9.60
CA SER A 79 -10.69 1.40 -9.45
C SER A 79 -11.78 1.11 -10.47
N LYS A 80 -12.77 2.01 -10.63
CA LYS A 80 -13.84 1.82 -11.61
C LYS A 80 -13.34 1.83 -13.05
N LEU A 81 -12.45 2.74 -13.38
CA LEU A 81 -11.88 2.85 -14.72
C LEU A 81 -11.12 1.58 -15.10
N PHE A 82 -10.24 1.11 -14.22
CA PHE A 82 -9.41 -0.06 -14.48
C PHE A 82 -10.22 -1.36 -14.46
N GLU A 83 -11.15 -1.51 -13.50
CA GLU A 83 -12.07 -2.66 -13.47
C GLU A 83 -12.90 -2.75 -14.76
N LYS A 84 -13.45 -1.63 -15.24
CA LYS A 84 -14.23 -1.59 -16.50
C LYS A 84 -13.40 -2.04 -17.71
N ASN A 85 -12.09 -1.79 -17.71
CA ASN A 85 -11.17 -2.16 -18.78
C ASN A 85 -10.45 -3.50 -18.51
N GLY A 86 -10.92 -4.29 -17.55
CA GLY A 86 -10.36 -5.61 -17.25
C GLY A 86 -8.95 -5.57 -16.64
N LYS A 87 -8.59 -4.47 -15.97
CA LYS A 87 -7.27 -4.28 -15.36
C LYS A 87 -7.34 -4.40 -13.85
N THR A 88 -6.31 -4.99 -13.26
CA THR A 88 -6.15 -5.05 -11.81
C THR A 88 -5.45 -3.78 -11.32
N PHE A 89 -6.15 -3.00 -10.52
CA PHE A 89 -5.60 -1.82 -9.87
C PHE A 89 -4.98 -2.18 -8.52
N ILE A 90 -3.70 -1.88 -8.36
CA ILE A 90 -2.89 -2.16 -7.17
C ILE A 90 -2.44 -0.83 -6.57
N VAL A 91 -2.62 -0.65 -5.26
CA VAL A 91 -2.18 0.57 -4.56
C VAL A 91 -1.18 0.21 -3.48
N HIS A 92 -0.01 0.85 -3.53
CA HIS A 92 1.01 0.78 -2.49
C HIS A 92 0.51 1.51 -1.24
N MET A 93 0.59 0.87 -0.07
CA MET A 93 0.19 1.44 1.22
C MET A 93 1.05 0.83 2.35
N ASP A 94 2.20 1.44 2.60
CA ASP A 94 3.27 0.99 3.50
C ASP A 94 3.20 1.57 4.92
N GLY A 95 2.42 2.64 5.12
CA GLY A 95 2.40 3.38 6.38
C GLY A 95 1.52 2.78 7.48
N LYS A 96 1.25 3.58 8.52
CA LYS A 96 0.44 3.14 9.66
C LYS A 96 -1.06 3.19 9.32
N LEU A 97 -1.62 2.08 8.83
CA LEU A 97 -2.97 2.05 8.23
C LEU A 97 -4.14 1.89 9.21
N ASN A 98 -3.93 1.65 10.50
CA ASN A 98 -5.03 1.33 11.44
C ASN A 98 -6.15 2.40 11.45
N CYS A 99 -5.80 3.69 11.40
CA CYS A 99 -6.80 4.76 11.35
C CYS A 99 -7.55 4.85 10.01
N LEU A 100 -7.06 4.22 8.95
CA LEU A 100 -7.65 4.23 7.61
C LEU A 100 -8.38 2.92 7.26
N LYS A 101 -8.32 1.90 8.12
CA LYS A 101 -8.80 0.53 7.80
C LYS A 101 -10.26 0.47 7.37
N HIS A 102 -11.12 1.36 7.84
CA HIS A 102 -12.54 1.39 7.42
C HIS A 102 -12.79 2.21 6.14
N LEU A 103 -11.84 3.07 5.75
CA LEU A 103 -11.93 3.89 4.54
C LEU A 103 -11.37 3.18 3.31
N ILE A 104 -10.37 2.32 3.50
CA ILE A 104 -9.72 1.60 2.40
C ILE A 104 -10.73 0.74 1.61
N PRO A 105 -11.60 -0.10 2.20
CA PRO A 105 -12.61 -0.85 1.44
C PRO A 105 -13.59 0.03 0.66
N VAL A 106 -13.92 1.19 1.24
CA VAL A 106 -14.87 2.15 0.68
C VAL A 106 -14.31 2.87 -0.57
N SER A 107 -13.00 2.75 -0.81
CA SER A 107 -12.33 3.28 -2.01
C SER A 107 -12.55 2.45 -3.27
N GLY A 108 -12.96 1.18 -3.13
CA GLY A 108 -13.08 0.25 -4.25
C GLY A 108 -11.75 -0.37 -4.68
N ILE A 109 -10.66 -0.16 -3.95
CA ILE A 109 -9.40 -0.88 -4.17
C ILE A 109 -9.63 -2.38 -3.92
N LYS A 110 -9.09 -3.21 -4.82
CA LYS A 110 -9.17 -4.68 -4.74
C LYS A 110 -7.83 -5.33 -4.43
N VAL A 111 -6.72 -4.65 -4.67
CA VAL A 111 -5.38 -5.12 -4.31
C VAL A 111 -4.61 -4.01 -3.62
N MET A 112 -4.15 -4.29 -2.42
CA MET A 112 -3.31 -3.39 -1.64
C MET A 112 -1.94 -4.03 -1.45
N GLU A 113 -0.91 -3.30 -1.80
CA GLU A 113 0.49 -3.74 -1.76
C GLU A 113 1.26 -2.99 -0.66
N ALA A 114 2.39 -3.57 -0.27
CA ALA A 114 3.23 -3.11 0.83
C ALA A 114 2.58 -3.15 2.23
N PHE A 115 1.54 -3.97 2.43
CA PHE A 115 0.94 -4.11 3.74
C PHE A 115 1.98 -4.59 4.75
N THR A 116 2.33 -3.72 5.69
CA THR A 116 3.33 -4.02 6.70
C THR A 116 2.62 -4.30 8.03
N PRO A 117 2.61 -5.54 8.56
CA PRO A 117 2.04 -5.84 9.87
C PRO A 117 2.95 -5.31 10.99
N PRO A 118 2.49 -5.30 12.27
CA PRO A 118 3.34 -5.02 13.41
C PRO A 118 4.61 -5.89 13.43
N PRO A 119 5.73 -5.39 14.01
CA PRO A 119 5.85 -4.14 14.76
C PRO A 119 6.04 -2.88 13.89
N MET A 120 6.42 -3.04 12.61
CA MET A 120 6.71 -1.90 11.73
C MET A 120 5.43 -1.22 11.24
N GLY A 121 4.34 -1.97 11.09
CA GLY A 121 2.99 -1.45 10.85
C GLY A 121 2.27 -0.97 12.10
N ALA A 122 0.99 -0.66 11.94
CA ALA A 122 0.07 -0.41 13.07
C ALA A 122 -1.19 -1.29 13.03
N LEU A 123 -1.41 -2.06 11.97
CA LEU A 123 -2.61 -2.86 11.78
C LEU A 123 -2.21 -4.34 11.68
N PRO A 124 -2.56 -5.20 12.66
CA PRO A 124 -2.37 -6.65 12.56
C PRO A 124 -3.07 -7.24 11.34
N LEU A 125 -2.50 -8.28 10.73
CA LEU A 125 -3.07 -8.88 9.51
C LEU A 125 -4.44 -9.49 9.79
N ARG A 126 -4.59 -10.19 10.93
CA ARG A 126 -5.88 -10.76 11.34
C ARG A 126 -6.98 -9.70 11.45
N GLU A 127 -6.63 -8.51 11.96
CA GLU A 127 -7.57 -7.40 12.08
C GLU A 127 -7.88 -6.76 10.72
N ALA A 128 -6.88 -6.59 9.86
CA ALA A 128 -7.12 -6.16 8.48
C ALA A 128 -8.09 -7.11 7.77
N ARG A 129 -7.90 -8.43 7.92
CA ARG A 129 -8.77 -9.46 7.33
C ARG A 129 -10.18 -9.46 7.91
N SER A 130 -10.37 -9.17 9.20
CA SER A 130 -11.72 -9.09 9.78
C SER A 130 -12.52 -7.89 9.25
N VAL A 131 -11.84 -6.80 8.86
CA VAL A 131 -12.47 -5.59 8.32
C VAL A 131 -12.63 -5.66 6.80
N TRP A 132 -11.63 -6.17 6.08
CA TRP A 132 -11.59 -6.14 4.61
C TRP A 132 -12.13 -7.41 3.95
N GLY A 133 -12.22 -8.51 4.71
CA GLY A 133 -12.66 -9.79 4.18
C GLY A 133 -11.83 -10.25 2.99
N GLU A 134 -12.53 -10.78 1.98
CA GLU A 134 -11.96 -11.23 0.71
C GLU A 134 -11.98 -10.18 -0.39
N ASP A 135 -12.64 -9.04 -0.14
CA ASP A 135 -12.81 -7.97 -1.12
C ASP A 135 -11.50 -7.27 -1.46
N ILE A 136 -10.52 -7.33 -0.55
CA ILE A 136 -9.19 -6.77 -0.73
C ILE A 136 -8.15 -7.89 -0.63
N LYS A 137 -7.40 -8.08 -1.71
CA LYS A 137 -6.20 -8.90 -1.74
C LYS A 137 -5.05 -8.11 -1.13
N ILE A 138 -4.42 -8.71 -0.13
CA ILE A 138 -3.32 -8.11 0.63
C ILE A 138 -2.02 -8.72 0.11
N TRP A 139 -1.16 -7.88 -0.45
CA TRP A 139 0.23 -8.20 -0.70
C TRP A 139 1.06 -7.63 0.46
N ILE A 140 1.58 -8.56 1.25
CA ILE A 140 2.31 -8.29 2.49
C ILE A 140 3.75 -7.90 2.16
N ASN A 141 4.23 -6.82 2.78
CA ASN A 141 5.65 -6.50 2.81
C ASN A 141 6.34 -7.36 3.87
N PHE A 142 7.43 -8.01 3.48
CA PHE A 142 8.40 -8.59 4.40
C PHE A 142 9.47 -7.52 4.70
N PRO A 143 9.50 -6.95 5.93
CA PRO A 143 10.31 -5.76 6.16
C PRO A 143 11.81 -6.02 6.05
N GLU A 144 12.56 -5.13 5.40
CA GLU A 144 14.03 -5.21 5.33
C GLU A 144 14.65 -5.25 6.73
N SER A 145 14.10 -4.49 7.67
CA SER A 145 14.57 -4.45 9.06
C SER A 145 14.59 -5.83 9.73
N ILE A 146 13.74 -6.77 9.29
CA ILE A 146 13.77 -8.17 9.75
C ILE A 146 14.97 -8.90 9.15
N LEU A 147 15.27 -8.67 7.86
CA LEU A 147 16.44 -9.23 7.16
C LEU A 147 17.79 -8.71 7.70
N LEU A 148 17.82 -7.66 8.52
CA LEU A 148 19.03 -7.22 9.23
C LEU A 148 19.44 -8.18 10.36
N ASN A 149 18.55 -9.06 10.81
CA ASN A 149 18.78 -9.94 11.95
C ASN A 149 19.39 -11.29 11.55
N GLU A 150 19.72 -12.12 12.53
CA GLU A 150 20.17 -13.50 12.31
C GLU A 150 19.10 -14.36 11.61
N GLU A 151 19.51 -15.40 10.89
CA GLU A 151 18.60 -16.29 10.15
C GLU A 151 17.50 -16.93 11.03
N SER A 152 17.82 -17.21 12.30
CA SER A 152 16.86 -17.76 13.27
C SER A 152 15.72 -16.78 13.57
N TYR A 153 16.03 -15.48 13.66
CA TYR A 153 15.04 -14.43 13.88
C TYR A 153 14.15 -14.26 12.65
N VAL A 154 14.75 -14.21 11.46
CA VAL A 154 14.03 -14.14 10.17
C VAL A 154 13.05 -15.31 10.04
N LYS A 155 13.52 -16.53 10.35
CA LYS A 155 12.68 -17.74 10.35
C LYS A 155 11.50 -17.60 11.32
N GLN A 156 11.74 -17.18 12.56
CA GLN A 156 10.68 -17.06 13.55
C GLN A 156 9.65 -16.02 13.15
N TYR A 157 10.09 -14.87 12.64
CA TYR A 157 9.20 -13.83 12.14
C TYR A 157 8.30 -14.36 11.00
N MET A 158 8.90 -15.06 10.02
CA MET A 158 8.14 -15.66 8.92
C MET A 158 7.10 -16.67 9.41
N LEU A 159 7.46 -17.55 10.36
CA LEU A 159 6.51 -18.53 10.92
C LEU A 159 5.33 -17.83 11.62
N ASN A 160 5.61 -16.83 12.45
CA ASN A 160 4.56 -16.05 13.12
C ASN A 160 3.64 -15.35 12.11
N LEU A 161 4.21 -14.81 11.02
CA LEU A 161 3.44 -14.18 9.96
C LEU A 161 2.52 -15.19 9.25
N LEU A 162 3.00 -16.42 9.00
CA LEU A 162 2.19 -17.49 8.42
C LEU A 162 1.04 -17.91 9.33
N GLU A 163 1.20 -17.87 10.66
CA GLU A 163 0.10 -18.14 11.61
C GLU A 163 -1.02 -17.08 11.53
N GLU A 164 -0.70 -15.84 11.12
CA GLU A 164 -1.69 -14.80 10.87
C GLU A 164 -2.35 -14.91 9.49
N ILE A 165 -1.71 -15.61 8.55
CA ILE A 165 -2.21 -15.81 7.20
C ILE A 165 -3.17 -17.01 7.17
N SER A 166 -4.33 -16.83 6.54
CA SER A 166 -5.20 -17.95 6.19
C SER A 166 -4.86 -18.41 4.77
N PHE A 167 -4.20 -19.57 4.65
CA PHE A 167 -3.77 -20.15 3.37
C PHE A 167 -4.92 -20.44 2.40
N GLU A 168 -6.11 -20.73 2.92
CA GLU A 168 -7.31 -21.00 2.12
C GLU A 168 -7.73 -19.83 1.21
N LYS A 169 -7.24 -18.61 1.49
CA LYS A 169 -7.66 -17.37 0.83
C LYS A 169 -6.62 -16.83 -0.16
N GLY A 170 -5.47 -17.49 -0.26
CA GLY A 170 -4.31 -17.05 -1.03
C GLY A 170 -3.67 -15.79 -0.43
N PHE A 171 -2.35 -15.72 -0.48
CA PHE A 171 -1.61 -14.53 -0.05
C PHE A 171 -0.46 -14.25 -1.01
N LEU A 172 -0.08 -12.98 -1.09
CA LEU A 172 1.17 -12.57 -1.70
C LEU A 172 2.04 -12.00 -0.59
N ILE A 173 3.31 -12.37 -0.61
CA ILE A 173 4.34 -11.78 0.22
C ILE A 173 5.52 -11.43 -0.66
N GLY A 174 6.10 -10.27 -0.45
CA GLY A 174 7.30 -9.83 -1.14
C GLY A 174 8.00 -8.77 -0.32
N ILE A 175 9.11 -8.27 -0.86
CA ILE A 175 9.80 -7.11 -0.28
C ILE A 175 9.44 -5.92 -1.15
N THR A 176 8.92 -4.88 -0.53
CA THR A 176 8.35 -3.70 -1.20
C THR A 176 9.18 -2.44 -0.93
N GLU A 177 10.44 -2.63 -0.56
CA GLU A 177 11.39 -1.58 -0.22
C GLU A 177 12.77 -1.90 -0.82
N ASP A 178 13.61 -0.88 -0.93
CA ASP A 178 14.99 -1.06 -1.35
C ASP A 178 15.74 -1.89 -0.29
N ILE A 179 16.48 -2.90 -0.75
CA ILE A 179 17.32 -3.72 0.12
C ILE A 179 18.79 -3.47 -0.17
N ALA A 180 19.59 -3.29 0.88
CA ALA A 180 21.04 -3.32 0.72
C ALA A 180 21.54 -4.72 0.26
N PRO A 181 22.75 -4.82 -0.30
CA PRO A 181 23.36 -6.13 -0.61
C PRO A 181 23.64 -6.95 0.66
N GLY A 182 23.70 -8.29 0.55
CA GLY A 182 24.15 -9.17 1.64
C GLY A 182 23.03 -9.90 2.42
N TYR A 183 21.79 -9.90 1.90
CA TYR A 183 20.65 -10.60 2.51
C TYR A 183 20.28 -11.92 1.82
N GLU A 184 21.03 -12.36 0.81
CA GLU A 184 20.70 -13.52 -0.04
C GLU A 184 20.51 -14.81 0.77
N GLY A 185 21.29 -15.00 1.84
CA GLY A 185 21.13 -16.13 2.77
C GLY A 185 19.77 -16.13 3.47
N ARG A 186 19.33 -14.97 3.96
CA ARG A 186 18.07 -14.79 4.69
C ARG A 186 16.86 -14.84 3.75
N LEU A 187 16.99 -14.32 2.53
CA LEU A 187 15.99 -14.50 1.47
C LEU A 187 15.79 -15.98 1.14
N LYS A 188 16.87 -16.78 1.10
CA LYS A 188 16.75 -18.23 0.94
C LYS A 188 16.04 -18.90 2.11
N VAL A 189 16.20 -18.39 3.35
CA VAL A 189 15.43 -18.87 4.51
C VAL A 189 13.94 -18.62 4.31
N VAL A 190 13.54 -17.40 3.95
CA VAL A 190 12.15 -17.03 3.68
C VAL A 190 11.57 -17.91 2.57
N ALA A 191 12.25 -18.02 1.43
CA ALA A 191 11.80 -18.84 0.30
C ALA A 191 11.66 -20.33 0.64
N LYS A 192 12.57 -20.89 1.45
CA LYS A 192 12.48 -22.29 1.92
C LYS A 192 11.26 -22.55 2.78
N ILE A 193 10.85 -21.57 3.60
CA ILE A 193 9.67 -21.69 4.46
C ILE A 193 8.42 -21.66 3.58
N LEU A 194 8.31 -20.68 2.67
CA LEU A 194 7.19 -20.56 1.75
C LEU A 194 6.98 -21.79 0.87
N ASN A 195 8.07 -22.41 0.39
CA ASN A 195 8.00 -23.61 -0.46
C ASN A 195 7.66 -24.90 0.28
N ARG A 196 7.70 -24.93 1.62
CA ARG A 196 7.37 -26.12 2.42
C ARG A 196 5.91 -26.17 2.85
N GLU A 197 5.22 -25.03 2.82
CA GLU A 197 3.83 -24.86 3.24
C GLU A 197 2.84 -24.94 2.05
N ASN A 198 3.35 -25.25 0.85
CA ASN A 198 2.58 -25.61 -0.35
C ASN A 198 2.64 -27.12 -0.58
#